data_AF-A0A4Q5QGR2-F1
#
_entry.id   AF-A0A4Q5QGR2-F1
#
_cell.length_a   1.000
_cell.length_b   1.000
_cell.length_c   1.000
_cell.angle_alpha   90.00
_cell.angle_beta   90.00
_cell.angle_gamma   90.00
#
_symmetry.space_group_name_H-M   'P 1'
#
loop_
_entity.id
_entity.type
_entity.pdbx_description
1 polymer ?
#
loop_
_entity_poly.entity_id
_entity_poly.type
_entity_poly.pdbx_seq_one_letter_code
_entity_poly.pdbx_strand_id
1 'polypeptide(L)'
;MHLAAVSLVLASLGVSAVARAQDATAPVAAATVEALVAGSTACATSKLSQDKMAERLLAAGWTSGDARAPGKDMAMRSYTRQNVRLYYFTSKPMTQCVARGDVAADYDPDALLAAVTAQLGKSPRVDEPGRRYLYALPRLDILTLQIKSDAEGPHIELSVVH
;
A
#
# COMPACT_ATOMS: atom_id res chain seq x y z
N MET A 1 17.53 -48.90 -53.48
CA MET A 1 17.82 -47.45 -53.29
C MET A 1 16.98 -46.98 -52.10
N HIS A 2 17.62 -46.44 -51.07
CA HIS A 2 17.02 -46.19 -49.75
C HIS A 2 16.12 -44.95 -49.71
N LEU A 3 14.93 -45.14 -49.14
CA LEU A 3 14.15 -44.09 -48.49
C LEU A 3 14.75 -43.83 -47.10
N ALA A 4 15.07 -42.58 -46.78
CA ALA A 4 15.06 -42.06 -45.42
C ALA A 4 14.91 -40.53 -45.48
N ALA A 5 13.70 -40.07 -45.17
CA ALA A 5 13.43 -38.70 -44.80
C ALA A 5 13.56 -38.55 -43.28
N VAL A 6 13.59 -37.28 -42.85
CA VAL A 6 13.34 -36.76 -41.49
C VAL A 6 14.59 -36.49 -40.64
N SER A 7 14.93 -35.20 -40.55
CA SER A 7 15.16 -34.52 -39.27
C SER A 7 14.99 -33.01 -39.46
N LEU A 8 13.76 -32.53 -39.25
CA LEU A 8 13.49 -31.11 -38.99
C LEU A 8 13.94 -30.84 -37.54
N VAL A 9 15.02 -30.10 -37.38
CA VAL A 9 15.47 -29.62 -36.06
C VAL A 9 14.50 -28.52 -35.62
N LEU A 10 13.58 -28.84 -34.69
CA LEU A 10 12.85 -27.85 -33.93
C LEU A 10 13.82 -27.19 -32.92
N ALA A 11 14.37 -26.04 -33.28
CA ALA A 11 15.12 -25.19 -32.37
C ALA A 11 14.48 -23.78 -32.35
N SER A 12 13.30 -23.62 -31.73
CA SER A 12 12.67 -22.30 -31.51
C SER A 12 11.52 -22.30 -30.49
N LEU A 13 11.58 -23.08 -29.40
CA LEU A 13 10.52 -23.03 -28.35
C LEU A 13 11.00 -22.48 -26.99
N GLY A 14 12.26 -22.05 -26.88
CA GLY A 14 12.83 -21.62 -25.59
C GLY A 14 12.65 -20.14 -25.21
N VAL A 15 12.22 -19.26 -26.12
CA VAL A 15 12.28 -17.80 -25.87
C VAL A 15 10.90 -17.18 -25.55
N SER A 16 9.80 -17.90 -25.78
CA SER A 16 8.44 -17.36 -25.56
C SER A 16 7.83 -17.72 -24.20
N ALA A 17 8.50 -18.54 -23.38
CA ALA A 17 8.03 -18.91 -22.04
C ALA A 17 8.61 -18.04 -20.91
N VAL A 18 9.72 -17.33 -21.14
CA VAL A 18 10.36 -16.47 -20.13
C VAL A 18 9.77 -15.05 -20.12
N ALA A 19 9.13 -14.63 -21.21
CA ALA A 19 8.53 -13.29 -21.33
C ALA A 19 7.13 -13.15 -20.67
N ARG A 20 6.56 -14.20 -20.08
CA ARG A 20 5.25 -14.13 -19.40
C ARG A 20 5.30 -14.32 -17.88
N ALA A 21 6.50 -14.46 -17.32
CA ALA A 21 6.68 -14.53 -15.87
C ALA A 21 7.11 -13.18 -15.25
N GLN A 22 7.57 -12.21 -16.06
CA GLN A 22 8.03 -10.89 -15.60
C GLN A 22 6.96 -9.79 -15.64
N ASP A 23 5.81 -10.04 -16.25
CA ASP A 23 4.63 -9.17 -16.13
C ASP A 23 3.78 -9.48 -14.87
N ALA A 24 4.13 -10.55 -14.14
CA ALA A 24 3.42 -11.02 -12.96
C ALA A 24 4.14 -10.72 -11.63
N THR A 25 5.32 -10.09 -11.67
CA THR A 25 5.89 -9.36 -10.53
C THR A 25 5.08 -8.10 -10.38
N ALA A 26 3.87 -8.30 -9.86
CA ALA A 26 2.71 -7.48 -10.13
C ALA A 26 3.04 -6.02 -9.82
N PRO A 27 2.69 -5.07 -10.70
CA PRO A 27 2.70 -3.66 -10.33
C PRO A 27 2.05 -3.57 -8.96
N VAL A 28 2.62 -2.82 -8.01
CA VAL A 28 1.82 -2.45 -6.84
C VAL A 28 0.53 -1.92 -7.43
N ALA A 29 -0.57 -2.65 -7.22
CA ALA A 29 -1.75 -2.43 -8.03
C ALA A 29 -2.08 -0.95 -7.84
N ALA A 30 -2.19 -0.19 -8.93
CA ALA A 30 -2.44 1.25 -8.82
C ALA A 30 -3.63 1.54 -7.90
N ALA A 31 -4.56 0.58 -7.86
CA ALA A 31 -5.67 0.46 -6.93
C ALA A 31 -5.25 0.43 -5.43
N THR A 32 -4.25 -0.36 -5.03
CA THR A 32 -3.66 -0.36 -3.68
C THR A 32 -3.07 1.00 -3.33
N VAL A 33 -2.30 1.61 -4.23
CA VAL A 33 -1.71 2.94 -4.01
C VAL A 33 -2.80 4.01 -3.86
N GLU A 34 -3.82 3.97 -4.72
CA GLU A 34 -4.98 4.84 -4.65
C GLU A 34 -5.73 4.69 -3.32
N ALA A 35 -5.99 3.44 -2.90
CA ALA A 35 -6.67 3.18 -1.65
C ALA A 35 -5.83 3.65 -0.44
N LEU A 36 -4.53 3.41 -0.43
CA LEU A 36 -3.61 3.89 0.61
C LEU A 36 -3.67 5.43 0.73
N VAL A 37 -3.47 6.14 -0.39
CA VAL A 37 -3.47 7.61 -0.41
C VAL A 37 -4.84 8.16 -0.03
N ALA A 38 -5.93 7.60 -0.56
CA ALA A 38 -7.29 8.04 -0.24
C ALA A 38 -7.63 7.85 1.25
N GLY A 39 -7.23 6.71 1.84
CA GLY A 39 -7.47 6.43 3.26
C GLY A 39 -6.70 7.38 4.17
N SER A 40 -5.39 7.52 3.95
CA SER A 40 -4.55 8.39 4.78
C SER A 40 -4.90 9.88 4.59
N THR A 41 -5.31 10.31 3.39
CA THR A 41 -5.78 11.69 3.16
C THR A 41 -7.17 11.95 3.72
N ALA A 42 -8.05 10.95 3.87
CA ALA A 42 -9.31 11.12 4.60
C ALA A 42 -9.06 11.42 6.09
N CYS A 43 -8.00 10.83 6.66
CA CYS A 43 -7.55 11.03 8.04
C CYS A 43 -6.75 12.31 8.30
N ALA A 44 -6.17 12.88 7.26
CA ALA A 44 -5.33 14.07 7.26
C ALA A 44 -5.88 15.32 7.95
N THR A 45 -7.20 15.40 8.14
CA THR A 45 -7.81 16.59 8.70
C THR A 45 -7.84 16.50 10.23
N SER A 46 -6.91 17.22 10.87
CA SER A 46 -6.51 17.17 12.29
C SER A 46 -7.59 17.37 13.38
N LYS A 47 -8.88 17.37 13.03
CA LYS A 47 -9.98 17.71 13.94
C LYS A 47 -11.28 16.92 13.71
N LEU A 48 -11.24 15.80 12.99
CA LEU A 48 -12.46 14.98 12.87
C LEU A 48 -12.67 14.16 14.14
N SER A 49 -13.92 14.15 14.62
CA SER A 49 -14.35 13.10 15.53
C SER A 49 -14.27 11.74 14.83
N GLN A 50 -14.24 10.65 15.61
CA GLN A 50 -14.26 9.30 15.04
C GLN A 50 -15.45 9.10 14.09
N ASP A 51 -16.61 9.69 14.40
CA ASP A 51 -17.82 9.54 13.60
C ASP A 51 -17.72 10.29 12.26
N LYS A 52 -17.19 11.53 12.24
CA LYS A 52 -16.97 12.26 10.99
C LYS A 52 -15.92 11.58 10.10
N MET A 53 -14.91 10.96 10.72
CA MET A 53 -13.91 10.18 10.00
C MET A 53 -14.57 8.93 9.39
N ALA A 54 -15.40 8.22 10.16
CA ALA A 54 -16.15 7.07 9.68
C ALA A 54 -17.06 7.44 8.49
N GLU A 55 -17.83 8.52 8.59
CA GLU A 55 -18.67 9.01 7.49
C GLU A 55 -17.88 9.27 6.21
N ARG A 56 -16.70 9.90 6.31
CA ARG A 56 -15.83 10.15 5.15
C ARG A 56 -15.27 8.88 4.52
N LEU A 57 -14.84 7.93 5.34
CA LEU A 57 -14.34 6.65 4.83
C LEU A 57 -15.45 5.87 4.14
N LEU A 58 -16.63 5.78 4.75
CA LEU A 58 -17.79 5.11 4.13
C LEU A 58 -18.18 5.79 2.80
N ALA A 59 -18.19 7.12 2.75
CA ALA A 59 -18.44 7.87 1.51
C ALA A 59 -17.36 7.65 0.44
N ALA A 60 -16.12 7.36 0.84
CA ALA A 60 -15.01 7.01 -0.05
C ALA A 60 -14.97 5.51 -0.41
N GLY A 61 -16.03 4.75 -0.12
CA GLY A 61 -16.18 3.34 -0.49
C GLY A 61 -15.41 2.38 0.42
N TRP A 62 -15.04 2.81 1.62
CA TRP A 62 -14.49 1.90 2.63
C TRP A 62 -15.61 1.17 3.35
N THR A 63 -15.33 -0.05 3.80
CA THR A 63 -16.25 -0.84 4.63
C THR A 63 -15.68 -0.96 6.04
N SER A 64 -16.49 -0.81 7.07
CA SER A 64 -16.04 -1.02 8.46
C SER A 64 -15.66 -2.48 8.70
N GLY A 65 -14.54 -2.71 9.37
CA GLY A 65 -14.07 -4.04 9.75
C GLY A 65 -13.83 -4.17 11.24
N ASP A 66 -13.71 -5.42 11.70
CA ASP A 66 -13.36 -5.72 13.08
C ASP A 66 -11.91 -5.38 13.38
N ALA A 67 -11.68 -4.71 14.50
CA ALA A 67 -10.36 -4.30 14.95
C ALA A 67 -10.24 -4.48 16.46
N ARG A 68 -9.20 -5.16 16.93
CA ARG A 68 -8.94 -5.31 18.36
C ARG A 68 -7.85 -4.35 18.81
N ALA A 69 -8.22 -3.37 19.64
CA ALA A 69 -7.29 -2.39 20.17
C ALA A 69 -6.02 -3.05 20.78
N PRO A 70 -4.82 -2.50 20.52
CA PRO A 70 -3.57 -3.04 21.07
C PRO A 70 -3.46 -2.94 22.60
N GLY A 71 -4.28 -2.09 23.24
CA GLY A 71 -4.25 -1.85 24.67
C GLY A 71 -5.57 -1.31 25.20
N LYS A 72 -5.75 -1.35 26.54
CA LYS A 72 -7.00 -0.94 27.21
C LYS A 72 -7.32 0.55 27.09
N ASP A 73 -6.30 1.39 26.90
CA ASP A 73 -6.43 2.86 26.84
C ASP A 73 -6.51 3.39 25.40
N MET A 74 -6.69 2.49 24.42
CA MET A 74 -6.70 2.82 23.01
C MET A 74 -8.04 2.42 22.40
N ALA A 75 -8.74 3.36 21.78
CA ALA A 75 -9.84 3.02 20.90
C ALA A 75 -9.28 2.81 19.48
N MET A 76 -9.67 1.72 18.84
CA MET A 76 -9.33 1.43 17.45
C MET A 76 -10.58 1.11 16.64
N ARG A 77 -10.64 1.62 15.42
CA ARG A 77 -11.57 1.15 14.37
C ARG A 77 -10.77 0.72 13.16
N SER A 78 -11.28 -0.24 12.39
CA SER A 78 -10.67 -0.59 11.11
C SER A 78 -11.66 -0.45 9.96
N TYR A 79 -11.10 -0.24 8.78
CA TYR A 79 -11.83 -0.13 7.53
C TYR A 79 -11.06 -0.87 6.44
N THR A 80 -11.77 -1.44 5.47
CA THR A 80 -11.16 -2.11 4.33
C THR A 80 -11.66 -1.52 3.01
N ARG A 81 -10.75 -1.43 2.04
CA ARG A 81 -11.06 -1.10 0.64
C ARG A 81 -10.06 -1.88 -0.21
N GLN A 82 -10.58 -2.82 -1.02
CA GLN A 82 -9.74 -3.74 -1.81
C GLN A 82 -8.77 -4.53 -0.91
N ASN A 83 -7.47 -4.56 -1.23
CA ASN A 83 -6.41 -5.20 -0.44
C ASN A 83 -5.79 -4.26 0.61
N VAL A 84 -6.41 -3.11 0.89
CA VAL A 84 -5.93 -2.14 1.90
C VAL A 84 -6.82 -2.18 3.12
N ARG A 85 -6.18 -2.21 4.29
CA ARG A 85 -6.82 -2.06 5.60
C ARG A 85 -6.32 -0.79 6.28
N LEU A 86 -7.25 0.09 6.66
CA LEU A 86 -6.97 1.29 7.42
C LEU A 86 -7.33 1.07 8.88
N TYR A 87 -6.40 1.40 9.76
CA TYR A 87 -6.59 1.42 11.21
C TYR A 87 -6.63 2.87 11.69
N TYR A 88 -7.63 3.21 12.48
CA TYR A 88 -7.75 4.50 13.13
C TYR A 88 -7.64 4.33 14.64
N PHE A 89 -6.59 4.90 15.22
CA PHE A 89 -6.26 4.86 16.63
C PHE A 89 -6.52 6.22 17.28
N THR A 90 -7.14 6.21 18.45
CA THR A 90 -7.23 7.41 19.30
C THR A 90 -6.79 7.06 20.71
N SER A 91 -5.76 7.74 21.20
CA SER A 91 -5.26 7.65 22.58
C SER A 91 -4.85 9.06 23.02
N LYS A 92 -5.51 9.68 23.99
CA LYS A 92 -5.16 11.06 24.40
C LYS A 92 -3.65 11.13 24.76
N PRO A 93 -2.85 12.06 24.20
CA PRO A 93 -3.22 13.23 23.37
C PRO A 93 -3.15 13.02 21.84
N MET A 94 -2.87 11.81 21.36
CA MET A 94 -2.55 11.47 19.97
C MET A 94 -3.72 10.82 19.21
N THR A 95 -3.82 11.12 17.92
CA THR A 95 -4.67 10.38 16.97
C THR A 95 -3.82 9.91 15.80
N GLN A 96 -3.95 8.64 15.41
CA GLN A 96 -3.16 8.08 14.32
C GLN A 96 -4.04 7.32 13.34
N CYS A 97 -3.81 7.52 12.05
CA CYS A 97 -4.29 6.61 11.01
C CYS A 97 -3.12 5.87 10.38
N VAL A 98 -3.29 4.57 10.17
CA VAL A 98 -2.34 3.72 9.45
C VAL A 98 -3.11 2.97 8.36
N ALA A 99 -2.88 3.33 7.10
CA ALA A 99 -3.38 2.54 5.97
C ALA A 99 -2.31 1.53 5.58
N ARG A 100 -2.61 0.24 5.67
CA ARG A 100 -1.73 -0.88 5.33
C ARG A 100 -2.24 -1.59 4.07
N GLY A 101 -1.36 -1.79 3.09
CA GLY A 101 -1.63 -2.59 1.90
C GLY A 101 -0.61 -3.71 1.79
N ASP A 102 -1.09 -4.93 1.58
CA ASP A 102 -0.20 -6.07 1.34
C ASP A 102 0.44 -5.95 -0.06
N VAL A 103 1.72 -6.30 -0.18
CA VAL A 103 2.46 -6.30 -1.45
C VAL A 103 3.02 -7.69 -1.74
N ALA A 104 3.32 -7.97 -3.01
CA ALA A 104 3.99 -9.20 -3.40
C ALA A 104 5.37 -9.31 -2.71
N ALA A 105 5.89 -10.52 -2.50
CA ALA A 105 7.17 -10.70 -1.79
C ALA A 105 8.39 -10.10 -2.53
N ASP A 106 8.27 -9.94 -3.84
CA ASP A 106 9.28 -9.48 -4.79
C ASP A 106 8.97 -8.08 -5.34
N TYR A 107 8.10 -7.31 -4.68
CA TYR A 107 7.78 -5.94 -5.10
C TYR A 107 9.02 -5.03 -5.14
N ASP A 108 9.00 -4.07 -6.07
CA ASP A 108 10.00 -3.00 -6.17
C ASP A 108 9.62 -1.82 -5.25
N PRO A 109 10.40 -1.55 -4.18
CA PRO A 109 10.17 -0.42 -3.27
C PRO A 109 10.22 0.94 -3.97
N ASP A 110 11.05 1.10 -5.00
CA ASP A 110 11.25 2.37 -5.69
C ASP A 110 10.09 2.65 -6.64
N ALA A 111 9.58 1.63 -7.34
CA ALA A 111 8.36 1.74 -8.14
C ALA A 111 7.15 2.14 -7.28
N LEU A 112 7.05 1.57 -6.08
CA LEU A 112 6.00 1.89 -5.12
C LEU A 112 6.11 3.33 -4.61
N LEU A 113 7.31 3.75 -4.21
CA LEU A 113 7.59 5.12 -3.81
C LEU A 113 7.25 6.12 -4.93
N ALA A 114 7.61 5.80 -6.17
CA ALA A 114 7.31 6.62 -7.34
C ALA A 114 5.80 6.75 -7.54
N ALA A 115 5.03 5.65 -7.43
CA ALA A 115 3.58 5.67 -7.56
C ALA A 115 2.90 6.52 -6.47
N VAL A 116 3.32 6.37 -5.21
CA VAL A 116 2.81 7.19 -4.09
C VAL A 116 3.16 8.67 -4.31
N THR A 117 4.40 8.96 -4.71
CA THR A 117 4.89 10.32 -5.00
C THR A 117 4.10 10.98 -6.13
N ALA A 118 3.80 10.23 -7.19
CA ALA A 118 2.98 10.70 -8.30
C ALA A 118 1.56 11.06 -7.86
N GLN A 119 0.93 10.25 -7.00
CA GLN A 119 -0.40 10.57 -6.48
C GLN A 119 -0.43 11.75 -5.51
N LEU A 120 0.58 11.87 -4.65
CA LEU A 120 0.66 12.98 -3.69
C LEU A 120 1.11 14.30 -4.33
N GLY A 121 1.71 14.25 -5.53
CA GLY A 121 2.21 15.42 -6.25
C GLY A 121 3.36 16.15 -5.53
N LYS A 122 4.05 15.47 -4.60
CA LYS A 122 5.14 16.03 -3.81
C LYS A 122 6.24 15.01 -3.57
N SER A 123 7.49 15.44 -3.69
CA SER A 123 8.64 14.62 -3.30
C SER A 123 8.70 14.47 -1.78
N PRO A 124 8.98 13.27 -1.25
CA PRO A 124 9.19 13.08 0.18
C PRO A 124 10.58 13.56 0.61
N ARG A 125 10.72 13.90 1.89
CA ARG A 125 12.01 13.88 2.58
C ARG A 125 12.34 12.43 2.94
N VAL A 126 13.51 11.96 2.51
CA VAL A 126 14.02 10.65 2.93
C VAL A 126 14.49 10.75 4.37
N ASP A 127 14.01 9.86 5.23
CA ASP A 127 14.41 9.80 6.63
C ASP A 127 15.28 8.55 6.90
N GLU A 128 14.85 7.39 6.38
CA GLU A 128 15.68 6.18 6.30
C GLU A 128 15.58 5.62 4.87
N PRO A 129 16.69 5.57 4.10
CA PRO A 129 16.68 5.07 2.73
C PRO A 129 16.07 3.68 2.61
N GLY A 130 15.13 3.50 1.68
CA GLY A 130 14.45 2.22 1.43
C GLY A 130 13.41 1.81 2.48
N ARG A 131 13.21 2.59 3.54
CA ARG A 131 12.38 2.18 4.69
C ARG A 131 11.39 3.23 5.17
N ARG A 132 11.78 4.51 5.17
CA ARG A 132 10.97 5.59 5.72
C ARG A 132 11.10 6.88 4.90
N TYR A 133 9.95 7.34 4.41
CA TYR A 133 9.81 8.57 3.62
C TYR A 133 8.75 9.48 4.24
N LEU A 134 9.00 10.78 4.29
CA LEU A 134 8.16 11.76 4.97
C LEU A 134 7.61 12.77 3.96
N TYR A 135 6.29 12.88 3.87
CA TYR A 135 5.61 13.85 3.01
C TYR A 135 5.08 15.00 3.86
N ALA A 136 5.59 16.21 3.60
CA ALA A 136 5.07 17.45 4.16
C ALA A 136 3.89 17.94 3.30
N LEU A 137 2.67 17.59 3.71
CA LEU A 137 1.45 17.97 3.00
C LEU A 137 0.83 19.24 3.62
N PRO A 138 0.18 20.12 2.84
CA PRO A 138 -0.39 21.35 3.39
C PRO A 138 -1.52 20.99 4.36
N ARG A 139 -1.48 21.55 5.58
CA ARG A 139 -2.48 21.31 6.65
C ARG A 139 -2.49 19.88 7.22
N LEU A 140 -1.44 19.12 6.96
CA LEU A 140 -1.27 17.74 7.39
C LEU A 140 -0.13 17.68 8.39
N ASP A 141 -0.38 16.97 9.48
CA ASP A 141 0.68 16.39 10.28
C ASP A 141 1.35 15.27 9.44
N ILE A 142 2.65 15.08 9.64
CA ILE A 142 3.56 14.39 8.71
C ILE A 142 2.98 13.06 8.21
N LEU A 143 2.82 12.91 6.89
CA LEU A 143 2.47 11.63 6.28
C LEU A 143 3.75 10.81 6.12
N THR A 144 3.83 9.68 6.82
CA THR A 144 4.97 8.77 6.77
C THR A 144 4.63 7.58 5.91
N LEU A 145 5.41 7.35 4.86
CA LEU A 145 5.43 6.11 4.11
C LEU A 145 6.48 5.19 4.72
N GLN A 146 6.05 4.01 5.18
CA GLN A 146 6.93 2.96 5.67
C GLN A 146 6.71 1.68 4.89
N ILE A 147 7.82 0.98 4.68
CA ILE A 147 7.83 -0.33 4.08
C ILE A 147 8.27 -1.31 5.17
N LYS A 148 7.40 -2.27 5.50
CA LYS A 148 7.58 -3.19 6.63
C LYS A 148 7.40 -4.63 6.19
N SER A 149 7.92 -5.53 7.02
CA SER A 149 7.62 -6.97 6.92
C SER A 149 7.35 -7.47 8.33
N ASP A 150 6.27 -8.22 8.49
CA ASP A 150 5.94 -8.94 9.72
C ASP A 150 5.68 -10.42 9.40
N ALA A 151 5.08 -11.16 10.35
CA ALA A 151 4.77 -12.57 10.18
C ALA A 151 3.78 -12.87 9.04
N GLU A 152 3.03 -11.86 8.58
CA GLU A 152 2.07 -11.97 7.48
C GLU A 152 2.68 -11.64 6.11
N GLY A 153 3.92 -11.16 6.09
CA GLY A 153 4.68 -10.82 4.88
C GLY A 153 4.99 -9.33 4.74
N PRO A 154 5.54 -8.92 3.59
CA PRO A 154 5.83 -7.53 3.32
C PRO A 154 4.56 -6.73 3.05
N HIS A 155 4.53 -5.51 3.57
CA HIS A 155 3.42 -4.59 3.42
C HIS A 155 3.92 -3.14 3.41
N ILE A 156 3.11 -2.27 2.81
CA ILE A 156 3.30 -0.83 2.82
C ILE A 156 2.35 -0.19 3.81
N GLU A 157 2.84 0.80 4.55
CA GLU A 157 2.03 1.62 5.45
C GLU A 157 2.14 3.10 5.08
N LEU A 158 0.99 3.76 4.96
CA LEU A 158 0.87 5.22 4.98
C LEU A 158 0.25 5.68 6.29
N SER A 159 1.07 6.30 7.13
CA SER A 159 0.69 6.75 8.49
C SER A 159 0.54 8.26 8.58
N VAL A 160 -0.53 8.73 9.22
CA VAL A 160 -0.72 10.14 9.63
C VAL A 160 -0.86 10.16 11.15
N VAL A 161 -0.07 11.00 11.81
CA VAL A 161 -0.10 11.18 13.28
C VAL A 161 -0.46 12.63 13.58
N HIS A 162 -1.54 12.86 14.34
CA HIS A 162 -1.95 14.16 14.89
C HIS A 162 -1.76 14.18 16.41
#